data_AF-A0A3C1R0B5-F1
#
_entry.id   AF-A0A3C1R0B5-F1
#
_cell.length_a   1.000
_cell.length_b   1.000
_cell.length_c   1.000
_cell.angle_alpha   90.00
_cell.angle_beta   90.00
_cell.angle_gamma   90.00
#
_symmetry.space_group_name_H-M   'P 1'
#
loop_
_entity.id
_entity.type
_entity.pdbx_description
1 polymer ?
#
loop_
_entity_poly.entity_id
_entity_poly.type
_entity_poly.pdbx_seq_one_letter_code
_entity_poly.pdbx_strand_id
1 'polypeptide(L)'
;MNQLLAISIGPVQEFIAAARRTRDLWFGSFLLSEVSKAAAKAVAERGGRLIFPAIDTLDELAPESTTNVANVILAESCEADPETLADAARAAVDASWRSFADSVFRRHEKQIDAPRWNEQVDDVIEFYAAWVPIGDGDDAYRSARAKVMRLLAGRKSLRDFRPAVGHAGVWKSSLDGLRESVLIGSDQSSTGASSQGRVRVPIGWRLQPGEHLDVVGLTKRASPAERFPSIARVAADPWLRGCSPSQRQELVAACEAAVGREAITRIDVSSRGCPQYGDFPFDG
;
A
#
# COMPACT_ATOMS: atom_id res chain seq x y z
N MET A 1 6.85 18.37 -30.63
CA MET A 1 8.19 18.47 -30.03
C MET A 1 8.25 17.43 -28.94
N ASN A 2 9.25 16.55 -28.97
CA ASN A 2 9.33 15.50 -27.95
C ASN A 2 9.57 16.13 -26.57
N GLN A 3 8.83 15.68 -25.57
CA GLN A 3 8.96 16.13 -24.19
C GLN A 3 9.26 14.93 -23.29
N LEU A 4 10.06 15.16 -22.26
CA LEU A 4 10.36 14.17 -21.24
C LEU A 4 9.48 14.44 -20.02
N LEU A 5 8.60 13.50 -19.69
CA LEU A 5 7.70 13.52 -18.54
C LEU A 5 8.27 12.65 -17.41
N ALA A 6 8.32 13.20 -16.20
CA ALA A 6 8.65 12.47 -14.98
C ALA A 6 7.52 12.61 -13.96
N ILE A 7 7.08 11.49 -13.40
CA ILE A 7 6.04 11.40 -12.37
C ILE A 7 6.65 10.74 -11.14
N SER A 8 6.29 11.25 -9.95
CA SER A 8 6.58 10.64 -8.66
C SER A 8 5.27 10.41 -7.91
N ILE A 9 5.09 9.21 -7.39
CA ILE A 9 3.95 8.80 -6.56
C ILE A 9 4.43 8.61 -5.11
N GLY A 10 3.61 8.95 -4.13
CA GLY A 10 3.93 8.87 -2.71
C GLY A 10 2.69 8.99 -1.82
N PRO A 11 2.86 9.21 -0.50
CA PRO A 11 4.12 9.25 0.24
C PRO A 11 4.68 7.85 0.55
N VAL A 12 5.87 7.53 0.05
CA VAL A 12 6.50 6.19 0.22
C VAL A 12 6.63 5.79 1.69
N GLN A 13 7.00 6.73 2.56
CA GLN A 13 7.24 6.45 3.97
C GLN A 13 5.94 6.19 4.75
N GLU A 14 4.85 6.93 4.50
CA GLU A 14 3.57 6.63 5.18
C GLU A 14 2.99 5.29 4.70
N PHE A 15 3.25 4.88 3.46
CA PHE A 15 2.84 3.55 3.00
C PHE A 15 3.69 2.41 3.57
N ILE A 16 5.01 2.60 3.69
CA ILE A 16 5.93 1.51 4.07
C ILE A 16 6.30 1.53 5.55
N ALA A 17 6.71 2.68 6.10
CA ALA A 17 7.22 2.80 7.46
C ALA A 17 6.11 2.79 8.54
N ALA A 18 4.89 3.25 8.22
CA ALA A 18 3.73 3.15 9.10
C ALA A 18 3.13 1.73 9.07
N ALA A 19 3.92 0.75 9.53
CA ALA A 19 3.58 -0.66 9.57
C ALA A 19 3.97 -1.24 10.94
N ARG A 20 3.01 -1.80 11.67
CA ARG A 20 3.27 -2.54 12.92
C ARG A 20 3.47 -4.03 12.70
N ARG A 21 3.00 -4.55 11.56
CA ARG A 21 3.05 -5.97 11.21
C ARG A 21 3.69 -6.15 9.82
N THR A 22 4.31 -7.30 9.59
CA THR A 22 4.90 -7.66 8.28
C THR A 22 3.88 -7.59 7.15
N ARG A 23 2.60 -7.92 7.42
CA ARG A 23 1.53 -7.73 6.43
C ARG A 23 1.30 -6.27 6.05
N ASP A 24 1.40 -5.35 7.01
CA ASP A 24 1.16 -3.93 6.76
C ASP A 24 2.29 -3.38 5.88
N LEU A 25 3.51 -3.85 6.14
CA LEU A 25 4.72 -3.52 5.38
C LEU A 25 4.64 -4.06 3.94
N TRP A 26 4.30 -5.34 3.78
CA TRP A 26 4.13 -5.97 2.47
C TRP A 26 3.04 -5.28 1.68
N PHE A 27 1.87 -5.08 2.28
CA PHE A 27 0.74 -4.45 1.58
C PHE A 27 1.04 -3.00 1.22
N GLY A 28 1.78 -2.27 2.07
CA GLY A 28 2.25 -0.92 1.73
C GLY A 28 3.10 -0.88 0.47
N SER A 29 4.02 -1.83 0.32
CA SER A 29 4.88 -1.94 -0.87
C SER A 29 4.11 -2.43 -2.10
N PHE A 30 3.23 -3.42 -1.93
CA PHE A 30 2.34 -3.94 -2.96
C PHE A 30 1.42 -2.85 -3.50
N LEU A 31 0.72 -2.13 -2.62
CA LEU A 31 -0.18 -1.03 -2.98
C LEU A 31 0.55 0.04 -3.78
N LEU A 32 1.75 0.46 -3.35
CA LEU A 32 2.54 1.47 -4.04
C LEU A 32 2.96 1.00 -5.45
N SER A 33 3.29 -0.29 -5.60
CA SER A 33 3.56 -0.90 -6.90
C SER A 33 2.31 -0.91 -7.79
N GLU A 34 1.16 -1.31 -7.26
CA GLU A 34 -0.11 -1.38 -8.02
C GLU A 34 -0.57 0.00 -8.52
N VAL A 35 -0.52 1.04 -7.68
CA VAL A 35 -0.87 2.40 -8.14
C VAL A 35 0.15 2.93 -9.16
N SER A 36 1.43 2.53 -9.04
CA SER A 36 2.47 2.93 -10.00
C SER A 36 2.32 2.20 -11.34
N LYS A 37 1.91 0.93 -11.34
CA LYS A 37 1.51 0.21 -12.57
C LYS A 37 0.34 0.91 -13.25
N ALA A 38 -0.69 1.27 -12.49
CA ALA A 38 -1.87 1.95 -13.03
C ALA A 38 -1.49 3.27 -13.72
N ALA A 39 -0.63 4.08 -13.10
CA ALA A 39 -0.10 5.29 -13.72
C ALA A 39 0.71 5.00 -14.99
N ALA A 40 1.67 4.07 -14.93
CA ALA A 40 2.52 3.74 -16.08
C ALA A 40 1.69 3.23 -17.26
N LYS A 41 0.69 2.39 -16.98
CA LYS A 41 -0.22 1.83 -17.97
C LYS A 41 -1.05 2.94 -18.62
N ALA A 42 -1.60 3.84 -17.83
CA ALA A 42 -2.37 4.98 -18.35
C ALA A 42 -1.52 5.90 -19.23
N VAL A 43 -0.26 6.16 -18.87
CA VAL A 43 0.67 6.92 -19.71
C VAL A 43 0.88 6.22 -21.05
N ALA A 44 1.14 4.91 -21.03
CA ALA A 44 1.40 4.15 -22.24
C ALA A 44 0.18 4.04 -23.17
N GLU A 45 -1.01 3.77 -22.61
CA GLU A 45 -2.27 3.69 -23.36
C GLU A 45 -2.66 5.03 -24.01
N ARG A 46 -2.19 6.15 -23.47
CA ARG A 46 -2.42 7.50 -24.02
C ARG A 46 -1.32 7.98 -24.96
N GLY A 47 -0.41 7.09 -25.37
CA GLY A 47 0.63 7.38 -26.37
C GLY A 47 1.95 7.88 -25.79
N GLY A 48 2.14 7.83 -24.47
CA GLY A 48 3.43 8.07 -23.85
C GLY A 48 4.36 6.86 -24.02
N ARG A 49 5.61 7.09 -24.42
CA ARG A 49 6.61 6.03 -24.55
C ARG A 49 7.34 5.84 -23.22
N LEU A 50 7.05 4.76 -22.49
CA LEU A 50 7.70 4.48 -21.21
C LEU A 50 9.21 4.24 -21.39
N ILE A 51 10.01 4.97 -20.62
CA ILE A 51 11.45 4.70 -20.41
C ILE A 51 11.64 3.94 -19.10
N PHE A 52 10.87 4.29 -18.08
CA PHE A 52 10.89 3.63 -16.78
C PHE A 52 9.48 3.65 -16.16
N PRO A 53 8.92 2.51 -15.70
CA PRO A 53 9.48 1.16 -15.84
C PRO A 53 9.68 0.78 -17.30
N ALA A 54 10.74 0.02 -17.59
CA ALA A 54 10.93 -0.57 -18.91
C ALA A 54 10.10 -1.86 -18.95
N ILE A 55 9.19 -1.95 -19.92
CA ILE A 55 8.32 -3.11 -20.13
C ILE A 55 8.39 -3.51 -21.59
N ASP A 56 8.22 -4.80 -21.86
CA ASP A 56 8.10 -5.32 -23.22
C ASP A 56 6.63 -5.30 -23.66
N THR A 57 5.70 -5.55 -22.72
CA THR A 57 4.27 -5.60 -22.98
C THR A 57 3.45 -4.88 -21.92
N LEU A 58 2.28 -4.36 -22.30
CA LEU A 58 1.35 -3.70 -21.35
C LEU A 58 0.76 -4.67 -20.31
N ASP A 59 0.75 -5.98 -20.59
CA ASP A 59 0.27 -6.99 -19.66
C ASP A 59 1.13 -7.10 -18.39
N GLU A 60 2.41 -6.69 -18.47
CA GLU A 60 3.28 -6.57 -17.30
C GLU A 60 2.80 -5.50 -16.32
N LEU A 61 2.01 -4.53 -16.77
CA LEU A 61 1.39 -3.51 -15.94
C LEU A 61 -0.06 -3.83 -15.56
N ALA A 62 -0.54 -5.06 -15.84
CA ALA A 62 -1.84 -5.50 -15.38
C ALA A 62 -1.88 -5.56 -13.83
N PRO A 63 -3.06 -5.33 -13.22
CA PRO A 63 -3.23 -5.51 -11.78
C PRO A 63 -2.76 -6.90 -11.33
N GLU A 64 -2.09 -6.94 -10.17
CA GLU A 64 -1.54 -8.17 -9.57
C GLU A 64 -0.51 -8.93 -10.43
N SER A 65 0.00 -8.31 -11.51
CA SER A 65 1.13 -8.88 -12.25
C SER A 65 2.38 -9.04 -11.35
N THR A 66 3.30 -9.93 -11.72
CA THR A 66 4.53 -10.16 -10.93
C THR A 66 5.55 -9.03 -11.05
N THR A 67 5.37 -8.11 -12.01
CA THR A 67 6.28 -6.98 -12.23
C THR A 67 6.17 -6.01 -11.07
N ASN A 68 7.30 -5.63 -10.46
CA ASN A 68 7.32 -4.59 -9.43
C ASN A 68 7.66 -3.26 -10.07
N VAL A 69 6.79 -2.26 -9.89
CA VAL A 69 6.99 -0.92 -10.43
C VAL A 69 7.34 0.04 -9.30
N ALA A 70 8.45 0.73 -9.43
CA ALA A 70 8.85 1.75 -8.47
C ALA A 70 7.93 2.99 -8.59
N ASN A 71 7.94 3.81 -7.55
CA ASN A 71 7.10 5.00 -7.42
C ASN A 71 7.50 6.19 -8.32
N VAL A 72 8.28 5.93 -9.36
CA VAL A 72 8.75 6.92 -10.34
C VAL A 72 8.45 6.39 -11.72
N ILE A 73 7.87 7.23 -12.56
CA ILE A 73 7.59 6.93 -13.96
C ILE A 73 8.29 7.97 -14.82
N LEU A 74 8.96 7.52 -15.86
CA LEU A 74 9.62 8.36 -16.84
C LEU A 74 9.15 7.95 -18.23
N ALA A 75 8.66 8.91 -19.00
CA ALA A 75 8.14 8.67 -20.34
C ALA A 75 8.50 9.80 -21.29
N GLU A 76 8.56 9.49 -22.57
CA GLU A 76 8.59 10.50 -23.63
C GLU A 76 7.19 10.73 -24.17
N SER A 77 6.85 12.00 -24.33
CA SER A 77 5.65 12.48 -25.01
C SER A 77 6.06 12.89 -26.41
N CYS A 78 5.79 12.06 -27.42
CA CYS A 78 6.11 12.38 -28.82
C CYS A 78 5.01 13.25 -29.43
N GLU A 79 3.80 12.69 -29.51
CA GLU A 79 2.61 13.33 -30.11
C GLU A 79 1.57 13.73 -29.07
N ALA A 80 1.51 13.01 -27.95
CA ALA A 80 0.61 13.34 -26.85
C ALA A 80 1.09 14.60 -26.09
N ASP A 81 0.14 15.32 -25.52
CA ASP A 81 0.42 16.41 -24.59
C ASP A 81 0.77 15.83 -23.19
N PRO A 82 1.93 16.16 -22.59
CA PRO A 82 2.36 15.57 -21.32
C PRO A 82 1.47 15.96 -20.14
N GLU A 83 0.76 17.08 -20.20
CA GLU A 83 -0.23 17.46 -19.19
C GLU A 83 -1.39 16.46 -19.22
N THR A 84 -1.94 16.19 -20.40
CA THR A 84 -2.95 15.14 -20.60
C THR A 84 -2.47 13.75 -20.14
N LEU A 85 -1.19 13.39 -20.38
CA LEU A 85 -0.61 12.14 -19.87
C LEU A 85 -0.52 12.12 -18.34
N ALA A 86 -0.09 13.22 -17.73
CA ALA A 86 0.01 13.35 -16.28
C ALA A 86 -1.36 13.29 -15.61
N ASP A 87 -2.38 13.92 -16.18
CA ASP A 87 -3.76 13.88 -15.70
C ASP A 87 -4.35 12.48 -15.79
N ALA A 88 -4.13 11.78 -16.92
CA ALA A 88 -4.56 10.39 -17.06
C ALA A 88 -3.88 9.47 -16.03
N ALA A 89 -2.58 9.68 -15.78
CA ALA A 89 -1.85 8.94 -14.76
C ALA A 89 -2.37 9.24 -13.34
N ARG A 90 -2.66 10.51 -13.02
CA ARG A 90 -3.26 10.92 -11.74
C ARG A 90 -4.60 10.24 -11.52
N ALA A 91 -5.49 10.30 -12.51
CA ALA A 91 -6.79 9.66 -12.44
C ALA A 91 -6.69 8.14 -12.25
N ALA A 92 -5.75 7.47 -12.93
CA ALA A 92 -5.52 6.04 -12.78
C ALA A 92 -4.99 5.66 -11.38
N VAL A 93 -4.13 6.49 -10.80
CA VAL A 93 -3.63 6.33 -9.41
C VAL A 93 -4.77 6.46 -8.42
N ASP A 94 -5.56 7.52 -8.52
CA ASP A 94 -6.68 7.78 -7.61
C ASP A 94 -7.72 6.65 -7.72
N ALA A 95 -8.03 6.19 -8.93
CA ALA A 95 -8.94 5.06 -9.16
C ALA A 95 -8.40 3.73 -8.59
N SER A 96 -7.10 3.46 -8.76
CA SER A 96 -6.46 2.25 -8.22
C SER A 96 -6.52 2.25 -6.69
N TRP A 97 -6.12 3.34 -6.03
CA TRP A 97 -6.24 3.50 -4.58
C TRP A 97 -7.69 3.32 -4.09
N ARG A 98 -8.64 4.01 -4.75
CA ARG A 98 -10.07 3.90 -4.43
C ARG A 98 -10.58 2.48 -4.55
N SER A 99 -10.10 1.70 -5.52
CA SER A 99 -10.51 0.29 -5.64
C SER A 99 -10.19 -0.53 -4.39
N PHE A 100 -9.01 -0.33 -3.78
CA PHE A 100 -8.61 -0.99 -2.53
C PHE A 100 -9.40 -0.47 -1.33
N ALA A 101 -9.46 0.86 -1.18
CA ALA A 101 -10.15 1.53 -0.08
C ALA A 101 -11.65 1.17 -0.06
N ASP A 102 -12.34 1.31 -1.20
CA ASP A 102 -13.78 1.05 -1.31
C ASP A 102 -14.10 -0.44 -1.11
N SER A 103 -13.21 -1.34 -1.51
CA SER A 103 -13.33 -2.78 -1.24
C SER A 103 -13.31 -3.06 0.26
N VAL A 104 -12.38 -2.44 1.00
CA VAL A 104 -12.29 -2.53 2.46
C VAL A 104 -13.52 -1.91 3.12
N PHE A 105 -13.92 -0.71 2.68
CA PHE A 105 -15.09 -0.02 3.20
C PHE A 105 -16.35 -0.86 3.07
N ARG A 106 -16.65 -1.36 1.86
CA ARG A 106 -17.85 -2.21 1.62
C ARG A 106 -17.86 -3.48 2.47
N ARG A 107 -16.70 -4.10 2.69
CA ARG A 107 -16.61 -5.34 3.49
C ARG A 107 -16.78 -5.09 4.99
N HIS A 108 -16.43 -3.89 5.44
CA HIS A 108 -16.27 -3.57 6.86
C HIS A 108 -17.02 -2.32 7.32
N GLU A 109 -18.06 -1.94 6.58
CA GLU A 109 -18.90 -0.76 6.83
C GLU A 109 -19.39 -0.71 8.29
N LYS A 110 -19.76 -1.86 8.87
CA LYS A 110 -20.23 -1.96 10.26
C LYS A 110 -19.17 -1.60 11.31
N GLN A 111 -17.90 -1.58 10.94
CA GLN A 111 -16.76 -1.24 11.80
C GLN A 111 -16.22 0.18 11.54
N ILE A 112 -16.67 0.82 10.47
CA ILE A 112 -16.07 2.06 9.95
C ILE A 112 -17.02 3.23 10.19
N ASP A 113 -16.47 4.31 10.74
CA ASP A 113 -17.12 5.60 10.78
C ASP A 113 -17.07 6.23 9.39
N ALA A 114 -18.20 6.17 8.67
CA ALA A 114 -18.28 6.59 7.28
C ALA A 114 -17.96 8.08 7.06
N PRO A 115 -18.45 9.04 7.87
CA PRO A 115 -18.05 10.44 7.77
C PRO A 115 -16.53 10.62 7.86
N ARG A 116 -15.87 10.09 8.91
CA ARG A 116 -14.41 10.20 9.07
C ARG A 116 -13.64 9.50 7.96
N TRP A 117 -14.12 8.35 7.48
CA TRP A 117 -13.52 7.67 6.34
C TRP A 117 -13.51 8.55 5.08
N ASN A 118 -14.66 9.14 4.75
CA ASN A 118 -14.82 9.96 3.55
C ASN A 118 -14.02 11.26 3.60
N GLU A 119 -13.78 11.82 4.78
CA GLU A 119 -12.91 12.97 4.96
C GLU A 119 -11.44 12.67 4.68
N GLN A 120 -11.00 11.42 4.92
CA GLN A 120 -9.59 11.04 4.81
C GLN A 120 -9.21 10.41 3.46
N VAL A 121 -10.11 9.61 2.87
CA VAL A 121 -9.79 8.69 1.77
C VAL A 121 -9.25 9.37 0.50
N ASP A 122 -9.60 10.63 0.25
CA ASP A 122 -9.16 11.39 -0.93
C ASP A 122 -7.84 12.15 -0.76
N ASP A 123 -7.29 12.20 0.46
CA ASP A 123 -6.08 12.97 0.78
C ASP A 123 -4.96 12.06 1.29
N VAL A 124 -4.72 10.99 0.53
CA VAL A 124 -3.79 9.90 0.88
C VAL A 124 -2.62 9.82 -0.09
N ILE A 125 -2.86 9.92 -1.39
CA ILE A 125 -1.82 9.75 -2.41
C ILE A 125 -1.23 11.11 -2.81
N GLU A 126 0.08 11.26 -2.60
CA GLU A 126 0.88 12.31 -3.23
C GLU A 126 1.18 11.93 -4.68
N PHE A 127 0.97 12.88 -5.60
CA PHE A 127 1.32 12.72 -7.00
C PHE A 127 1.94 14.02 -7.50
N TYR A 128 3.12 13.92 -8.08
CA TYR A 128 3.85 15.05 -8.65
C TYR A 128 4.29 14.70 -10.06
N ALA A 129 4.12 15.64 -10.98
CA ALA A 129 4.60 15.52 -12.34
C ALA A 129 5.42 16.76 -12.72
N ALA A 130 6.39 16.56 -13.61
CA ALA A 130 7.10 17.62 -14.29
C ALA A 130 7.47 17.15 -15.70
N TRP A 131 7.52 18.07 -16.65
CA TRP A 131 7.95 17.77 -18.01
C TRP A 131 8.80 18.90 -18.60
N VAL A 132 9.66 18.55 -19.54
CA VAL A 132 10.53 19.50 -20.27
C VAL A 132 10.65 19.10 -21.74
N PRO A 133 10.83 20.04 -22.67
CA PRO A 133 11.19 19.69 -24.05
C PRO A 133 12.55 18.99 -24.09
N ILE A 134 12.65 17.99 -24.96
CA ILE A 134 13.91 17.37 -25.37
C ILE A 134 14.43 18.21 -26.53
N GLY A 135 15.62 18.81 -26.35
CA GLY A 135 16.27 19.60 -27.39
C GLY A 135 16.91 18.74 -28.47
N ASP A 136 17.71 19.38 -29.32
CA ASP A 136 18.48 18.71 -30.38
C ASP A 136 19.94 18.47 -29.96
N GLY A 137 20.58 17.45 -30.56
CA GLY A 137 21.99 17.12 -30.35
C GLY A 137 22.25 15.99 -29.34
N ASP A 138 23.51 15.54 -29.28
CA ASP A 138 23.90 14.29 -28.60
C ASP A 138 23.68 14.31 -27.07
N ASP A 139 23.75 15.49 -26.44
CA ASP A 139 23.54 15.66 -24.99
C ASP A 139 22.12 16.13 -24.60
N ALA A 140 21.21 16.22 -25.58
CA ALA A 140 19.88 16.76 -25.35
C ALA A 140 19.08 15.94 -24.32
N TYR A 141 19.08 14.61 -24.43
CA TYR A 141 18.39 13.74 -23.49
C TYR A 141 18.97 13.84 -22.08
N ARG A 142 20.31 13.83 -21.95
CA ARG A 142 21.01 13.95 -20.66
C ARG A 142 20.61 15.25 -19.96
N SER A 143 20.61 16.35 -20.70
CA SER A 143 20.26 17.68 -20.20
C SER A 143 18.77 17.76 -19.81
N ALA A 144 17.88 17.22 -20.64
CA ALA A 144 16.45 17.15 -20.36
C ALA A 144 16.16 16.31 -19.10
N ARG A 145 16.82 15.15 -18.96
CA ARG A 145 16.68 14.26 -17.80
C ARG A 145 17.11 14.93 -16.51
N ALA A 146 18.27 15.60 -16.50
CA ALA A 146 18.71 16.35 -15.31
C ALA A 146 17.74 17.47 -14.96
N LYS A 147 17.25 18.21 -15.96
CA LYS A 147 16.32 19.33 -15.78
C LYS A 147 14.95 18.87 -15.24
N VAL A 148 14.35 17.82 -15.82
CA VAL A 148 13.03 17.34 -15.39
C VAL A 148 13.06 16.79 -13.97
N MET A 149 14.11 16.05 -13.60
CA MET A 149 14.25 15.53 -12.24
C MET A 149 14.44 16.65 -11.21
N ARG A 150 15.18 17.71 -11.57
CA ARG A 150 15.32 18.91 -10.73
C ARG A 150 13.97 19.61 -10.54
N LEU A 151 13.19 19.77 -11.60
CA LEU A 151 11.86 20.38 -11.53
C LEU A 151 10.89 19.53 -10.71
N LEU A 152 10.90 18.20 -10.89
CA LEU A 152 10.09 17.27 -10.13
C LEU A 152 10.43 17.33 -8.63
N ALA A 153 11.72 17.37 -8.28
CA ALA A 153 12.16 17.56 -6.91
C ALA A 153 11.66 18.88 -6.32
N GLY A 154 11.78 19.99 -7.07
CA GLY A 154 11.24 21.29 -6.68
C GLY A 154 9.72 21.26 -6.47
N ARG A 155 8.97 20.65 -7.39
CA ARG A 155 7.51 20.49 -7.28
C ARG A 155 7.11 19.68 -6.03
N LYS A 156 7.86 18.62 -5.72
CA LYS A 156 7.68 17.80 -4.52
C LYS A 156 7.99 18.56 -3.23
N SER A 157 8.97 19.46 -3.23
CA SER A 157 9.27 20.33 -2.09
C SER A 157 8.16 21.32 -1.76
N LEU A 158 7.33 21.70 -2.73
CA LEU A 158 6.22 22.63 -2.49
C LEU A 158 5.05 22.00 -1.74
N ARG A 159 4.93 20.66 -1.76
CA ARG A 159 3.86 19.82 -1.16
C ARG A 159 2.44 20.40 -1.27
N ASP A 160 1.54 19.65 -1.89
CA ASP A 160 0.12 20.00 -1.79
C ASP A 160 -0.36 19.62 -0.40
N PHE A 161 -0.89 20.57 0.37
CA PHE A 161 -1.48 20.30 1.67
C PHE A 161 -2.92 20.82 1.68
N ARG A 162 -3.86 19.93 2.02
CA ARG A 162 -5.21 20.35 2.37
C ARG A 162 -5.21 20.83 3.83
N PRO A 163 -6.09 21.77 4.20
CA PRO A 163 -6.30 22.11 5.60
C PRO A 163 -6.65 20.85 6.41
N ALA A 164 -5.94 20.62 7.51
CA ALA A 164 -6.24 19.50 8.39
C ALA A 164 -7.55 19.74 9.14
N VAL A 165 -8.49 18.79 9.02
CA VAL A 165 -9.72 18.76 9.82
C VAL A 165 -9.47 17.86 11.03
N GLY A 166 -9.17 18.47 12.18
CA GLY A 166 -8.94 17.73 13.43
C GLY A 166 -10.25 17.44 14.16
N HIS A 167 -10.38 16.24 14.71
CA HIS A 167 -11.55 15.86 15.53
C HIS A 167 -11.16 15.71 17.00
N ALA A 168 -11.60 16.67 17.81
CA ALA A 168 -11.31 16.68 19.25
C ALA A 168 -11.88 15.43 19.94
N GLY A 169 -11.09 14.81 20.80
CA GLY A 169 -11.50 13.62 21.55
C GLY A 169 -11.49 12.33 20.74
N VAL A 170 -11.01 12.32 19.50
CA VAL A 170 -10.82 11.11 18.71
C VAL A 170 -9.38 10.63 18.81
N TRP A 171 -9.17 9.33 19.01
CA TRP A 171 -7.83 8.76 18.99
C TRP A 171 -7.22 8.79 17.59
N LYS A 172 -5.93 9.13 17.49
CA LYS A 172 -5.18 9.07 16.23
C LYS A 172 -4.77 7.65 15.86
N SER A 173 -4.46 7.45 14.58
CA SER A 173 -3.84 6.23 14.08
C SER A 173 -2.61 5.89 14.89
N SER A 174 -2.55 4.65 15.35
CA SER A 174 -1.44 4.09 16.12
C SER A 174 -0.22 3.74 15.25
N LEU A 175 -0.36 3.81 13.91
CA LEU A 175 0.70 3.50 12.97
C LEU A 175 1.59 4.71 12.67
N ASP A 176 1.00 5.88 12.45
CA ASP A 176 1.71 7.11 12.06
C ASP A 176 1.39 8.32 12.93
N GLY A 177 0.31 8.31 13.70
CA GLY A 177 -0.12 9.45 14.51
C GLY A 177 -0.59 10.66 13.69
N LEU A 178 -0.85 10.51 12.39
CA LEU A 178 -1.20 11.62 11.50
C LEU A 178 -2.70 11.93 11.59
N ARG A 179 -3.52 10.97 11.18
CA ARG A 179 -4.98 11.11 11.05
C ARG A 179 -5.73 10.43 12.20
N GLU A 180 -6.96 10.87 12.41
CA GLU A 180 -7.88 10.28 13.35
C GLU A 180 -8.30 8.86 12.94
N SER A 181 -8.63 8.04 13.94
CA SER A 181 -9.17 6.72 13.72
C SER A 181 -10.49 6.76 12.98
N VAL A 182 -10.64 5.87 12.01
CA VAL A 182 -11.89 5.64 11.26
C VAL A 182 -12.72 4.49 11.85
N LEU A 183 -12.28 3.89 12.96
CA LEU A 183 -13.02 2.83 13.64
C LEU A 183 -14.15 3.40 14.51
N ILE A 184 -15.34 2.81 14.44
CA ILE A 184 -16.45 3.19 15.31
C ILE A 184 -16.08 2.96 16.78
N GLY A 185 -16.38 3.95 17.63
CA GLY A 185 -16.10 3.89 19.07
C GLY A 185 -14.64 4.20 19.44
N SER A 186 -13.89 4.86 18.54
CA SER A 186 -12.54 5.36 18.82
C SER A 186 -12.51 6.73 19.49
N ASP A 187 -13.60 7.15 20.12
CA ASP A 187 -13.69 8.44 20.81
C ASP A 187 -13.33 8.25 22.29
N GLN A 188 -12.63 9.22 22.89
CA GLN A 188 -12.18 9.18 24.27
C GLN A 188 -13.35 9.09 25.26
N SER A 189 -14.50 9.66 24.94
CA SER A 189 -15.72 9.53 25.75
C SER A 189 -16.25 8.08 25.79
N SER A 190 -15.87 7.25 24.82
CA SER A 190 -16.29 5.85 24.73
C SER A 190 -15.49 4.91 25.63
N THR A 191 -14.39 5.37 26.26
CA THR A 191 -13.56 4.52 27.13
C THR A 191 -14.17 4.23 28.50
N GLY A 192 -15.24 4.95 28.89
CA GLY A 192 -15.97 4.75 30.15
C GLY A 192 -17.33 4.05 30.03
N ALA A 193 -17.84 3.85 28.81
CA ALA A 193 -19.06 3.08 28.57
C ALA A 193 -18.75 1.57 28.67
N SER A 194 -19.65 0.81 29.28
CA SER A 194 -19.56 -0.65 29.36
C SER A 194 -19.19 -1.26 28.00
N SER A 195 -18.43 -2.35 28.01
CA SER A 195 -17.97 -3.12 26.85
C SER A 195 -19.05 -3.57 25.86
N GLN A 196 -20.32 -3.25 26.13
CA GLN A 196 -21.50 -3.50 25.30
C GLN A 196 -21.60 -2.59 24.05
N GLY A 197 -20.88 -1.46 23.98
CA GLY A 197 -20.93 -0.52 22.84
C GLY A 197 -19.77 -0.61 21.84
N ARG A 198 -18.73 -1.42 22.11
CA ARG A 198 -17.58 -1.55 21.20
C ARG A 198 -17.95 -2.45 20.03
N VAL A 199 -17.83 -1.94 18.81
CA VAL A 199 -18.04 -2.75 17.61
C VAL A 199 -17.09 -3.93 17.62
N ARG A 200 -17.63 -5.14 17.41
CA ARG A 200 -16.82 -6.35 17.30
C ARG A 200 -15.96 -6.27 16.05
N VAL A 201 -14.65 -6.19 16.28
CA VAL A 201 -13.64 -6.14 15.24
C VAL A 201 -13.36 -7.57 14.73
N PRO A 202 -13.19 -7.78 13.42
CA PRO A 202 -12.79 -9.09 12.88
C PRO A 202 -11.48 -9.60 13.50
N ILE A 203 -11.50 -10.85 13.99
CA ILE A 203 -10.31 -11.51 14.60
C ILE A 203 -9.12 -11.50 13.62
N GLY A 204 -9.39 -11.61 12.31
CA GLY A 204 -8.36 -11.60 11.26
C GLY A 204 -7.50 -10.33 11.21
N TRP A 205 -8.00 -9.20 11.72
CA TRP A 205 -7.23 -7.95 11.80
C TRP A 205 -6.21 -7.96 12.94
N ARG A 206 -6.41 -8.83 13.95
CA ARG A 206 -5.56 -8.95 15.14
C ARG A 206 -5.23 -7.57 15.75
N LEU A 207 -6.23 -6.68 15.91
CA LEU A 207 -5.98 -5.40 16.58
C LEU A 207 -5.63 -5.62 18.05
N GLN A 208 -4.58 -4.95 18.53
CA GLN A 208 -4.25 -4.92 19.95
C GLN A 208 -5.22 -4.01 20.72
N PRO A 209 -5.41 -4.20 22.04
CA PRO A 209 -6.14 -3.26 22.87
C PRO A 209 -5.55 -1.85 22.74
N GLY A 210 -6.39 -0.87 22.38
CA GLY A 210 -5.97 0.52 22.15
C GLY A 210 -5.27 0.77 20.81
N GLU A 211 -5.25 -0.20 19.89
CA GLU A 211 -4.81 0.03 18.51
C GLU A 211 -5.93 0.72 17.72
N HIS A 212 -5.60 1.89 17.20
CA HIS A 212 -6.47 2.75 16.42
C HIS A 212 -5.91 2.90 15.01
N LEU A 213 -6.76 2.92 13.98
CA LEU A 213 -6.34 2.94 12.58
C LEU A 213 -7.10 4.03 11.82
N ASP A 214 -6.38 4.81 11.03
CA ASP A 214 -6.92 5.72 10.02
C ASP A 214 -7.27 4.96 8.73
N VAL A 215 -7.71 5.68 7.69
CA VAL A 215 -8.06 5.09 6.39
C VAL A 215 -6.91 4.27 5.77
N VAL A 216 -5.67 4.76 5.90
CA VAL A 216 -4.49 4.08 5.34
C VAL A 216 -4.19 2.82 6.12
N GLY A 217 -4.08 2.94 7.45
CA GLY A 217 -3.81 1.81 8.33
C GLY A 217 -4.88 0.72 8.22
N LEU A 218 -6.16 1.11 8.15
CA LEU A 218 -7.26 0.16 8.03
C LEU A 218 -7.29 -0.50 6.64
N THR A 219 -7.06 0.26 5.57
CA THR A 219 -6.98 -0.31 4.21
C THR A 219 -5.87 -1.35 4.13
N LYS A 220 -4.68 -1.05 4.67
CA LYS A 220 -3.57 -2.02 4.76
C LYS A 220 -3.95 -3.25 5.58
N ARG A 221 -4.56 -3.06 6.75
CA ARG A 221 -4.83 -4.14 7.70
C ARG A 221 -5.93 -5.08 7.27
N ALA A 222 -6.96 -4.55 6.62
CA ALA A 222 -8.17 -5.26 6.23
C ALA A 222 -8.15 -5.76 4.78
N SER A 223 -7.15 -5.35 3.99
CA SER A 223 -6.94 -5.90 2.66
C SER A 223 -6.56 -7.39 2.72
N PRO A 224 -7.09 -8.23 1.80
CA PRO A 224 -6.73 -9.63 1.71
C PRO A 224 -5.32 -9.76 1.09
N ALA A 225 -4.30 -9.45 1.87
CA ALA A 225 -2.92 -9.67 1.48
C ALA A 225 -2.55 -11.15 1.56
N GLU A 226 -1.70 -11.61 0.64
CA GLU A 226 -0.86 -12.79 0.88
C GLU A 226 -0.17 -12.60 2.22
N ARG A 227 -0.41 -13.54 3.15
CA ARG A 227 0.05 -13.37 4.52
C ARG A 227 1.54 -13.64 4.56
N PHE A 228 2.32 -12.56 4.49
CA PHE A 228 3.70 -12.62 4.90
C PHE A 228 3.77 -13.08 6.37
N PRO A 229 4.63 -14.05 6.70
CA PRO A 229 4.76 -14.54 8.07
C PRO A 229 5.12 -13.41 9.03
N SER A 230 4.71 -13.53 10.29
CA SER A 230 5.14 -12.64 11.35
C SER A 230 6.67 -12.68 11.55
N ILE A 231 7.24 -11.61 12.12
CA ILE A 231 8.67 -11.58 12.49
C ILE A 231 9.00 -12.72 13.45
N ALA A 232 8.09 -13.03 14.39
CA ALA A 232 8.25 -14.14 15.32
C ALA A 232 8.37 -15.47 14.58
N ARG A 233 7.54 -15.69 13.55
CA ARG A 233 7.63 -16.89 12.71
C ARG A 233 8.90 -16.95 11.88
N VAL A 234 9.35 -15.83 11.33
CA VAL A 234 10.65 -15.75 10.61
C VAL A 234 11.80 -16.07 11.55
N ALA A 235 11.79 -15.52 12.77
CA ALA A 235 12.82 -15.74 13.78
C ALA A 235 12.83 -17.18 14.33
N ALA A 236 11.66 -17.81 14.47
CA ALA A 236 11.54 -19.19 14.93
C ALA A 236 11.92 -20.23 13.87
N ASP A 237 12.03 -19.83 12.60
CA ASP A 237 12.20 -20.76 11.48
C ASP A 237 13.46 -21.64 11.54
N PRO A 238 14.65 -21.12 11.91
CA PRO A 238 15.84 -21.95 12.06
C PRO A 238 15.68 -23.03 13.15
N TRP A 239 15.00 -22.69 14.25
CA TRP A 239 14.73 -23.65 15.33
C TRP A 239 13.75 -24.73 14.88
N LEU A 240 12.65 -24.36 14.20
CA LEU A 240 11.68 -25.31 13.63
C LEU A 240 12.32 -26.26 12.62
N ARG A 241 13.24 -25.74 11.78
CA ARG A 241 14.01 -26.56 10.84
C ARG A 241 14.95 -27.54 11.55
N GLY A 242 15.47 -27.17 12.72
CA GLY A 242 16.33 -28.01 13.56
C GLY A 242 15.61 -29.05 14.43
N CYS A 243 14.28 -28.98 14.57
CA CYS A 243 13.51 -29.98 15.31
C CYS A 243 13.59 -31.37 14.65
N SER A 244 13.58 -32.42 15.48
CA SER A 244 13.48 -33.79 14.98
C SER A 244 12.13 -34.03 14.28
N PRO A 245 11.99 -35.05 13.42
CA PRO A 245 10.73 -35.36 12.75
C PRO A 245 9.56 -35.58 13.73
N SER A 246 9.80 -36.24 14.87
CA SER A 246 8.77 -36.49 15.88
C SER A 246 8.32 -35.21 16.59
N GLN A 247 9.26 -34.34 16.97
CA GLN A 247 8.95 -33.04 17.58
C GLN A 247 8.17 -32.15 16.62
N ARG A 248 8.56 -32.12 15.34
CA ARG A 248 7.86 -31.35 14.31
C ARG A 248 6.42 -31.83 14.14
N GLN A 249 6.20 -33.15 14.11
CA GLN A 249 4.88 -33.72 13.95
C GLN A 249 3.95 -33.38 15.12
N GLU A 250 4.47 -33.39 16.35
CA GLU A 250 3.74 -32.96 17.55
C GLU A 250 3.35 -31.48 17.47
N LEU A 251 4.29 -30.60 17.09
CA LEU A 251 4.02 -29.18 16.91
C LEU A 251 2.98 -28.91 15.82
N VAL A 252 3.07 -29.61 14.68
CA VAL A 252 2.09 -29.50 13.59
C VAL A 252 0.69 -29.90 14.09
N ALA A 253 0.57 -31.00 14.82
CA ALA A 253 -0.71 -31.45 15.36
C ALA A 253 -1.31 -30.42 16.34
N ALA A 254 -0.49 -29.82 17.21
CA ALA A 254 -0.91 -28.76 18.11
C ALA A 254 -1.38 -27.50 17.35
N CYS A 255 -0.62 -27.07 16.34
CA CYS A 255 -0.99 -25.92 15.53
C CYS A 255 -2.28 -26.16 14.74
N GLU A 256 -2.46 -27.34 14.14
CA GLU A 256 -3.69 -27.71 13.41
C GLU A 256 -4.94 -27.64 14.31
N ALA A 257 -4.85 -28.11 15.55
CA ALA A 257 -5.94 -28.02 16.52
C ALA A 257 -6.29 -26.57 16.91
N ALA A 258 -5.32 -25.66 16.81
CA ALA A 258 -5.43 -24.25 17.19
C ALA A 258 -5.81 -23.31 16.03
N VAL A 259 -5.72 -23.77 14.76
CA VAL A 259 -6.03 -22.93 13.59
C VAL A 259 -7.43 -22.31 13.72
N GLY A 260 -7.50 -20.99 13.62
CA GLY A 260 -8.75 -20.24 13.66
C GLY A 260 -9.38 -20.05 15.04
N ARG A 261 -8.81 -20.65 16.11
CA ARG A 261 -9.28 -20.49 17.49
C ARG A 261 -8.38 -19.58 18.33
N GLU A 262 -7.06 -19.66 18.16
CA GLU A 262 -6.07 -19.02 19.05
C GLU A 262 -5.05 -18.15 18.30
N ALA A 263 -5.52 -17.38 17.33
CA ALA A 263 -4.67 -16.55 16.46
C ALA A 263 -3.69 -17.32 15.55
N ILE A 264 -3.50 -18.64 15.68
CA ILE A 264 -2.73 -19.43 14.72
C ILE A 264 -3.44 -19.47 13.36
N THR A 265 -2.66 -19.26 12.30
CA THR A 265 -3.13 -19.22 10.91
C THR A 265 -2.17 -19.98 10.00
N ARG A 266 -2.68 -20.47 8.87
CA ARG A 266 -1.84 -21.11 7.85
C ARG A 266 -1.17 -20.07 6.95
N ILE A 267 0.08 -20.35 6.61
CA ILE A 267 0.87 -19.61 5.60
C ILE A 267 0.55 -20.22 4.24
N ASP A 268 0.35 -19.40 3.21
CA ASP A 268 0.30 -19.92 1.84
C ASP A 268 1.70 -20.36 1.42
N VAL A 269 1.85 -21.65 1.11
CA VAL A 269 3.11 -22.27 0.68
C VAL A 269 3.11 -22.61 -0.81
N SER A 270 2.17 -22.03 -1.57
CA SER A 270 2.17 -22.08 -3.03
C SER A 270 3.43 -21.42 -3.62
N SER A 271 3.65 -21.59 -4.93
CA SER A 271 4.75 -20.93 -5.64
C SER A 271 4.63 -19.39 -5.66
N ARG A 272 3.45 -18.85 -5.38
CA ARG A 272 3.22 -17.40 -5.24
C ARG A 272 3.35 -16.93 -3.79
N GLY A 273 3.15 -17.83 -2.82
CA GLY A 273 3.30 -17.57 -1.39
C GLY A 273 4.75 -17.75 -0.89
N CYS A 274 4.89 -18.43 0.24
CA CYS A 274 6.16 -18.66 0.91
C CYS A 274 6.51 -20.16 0.96
N PRO A 275 6.94 -20.76 -0.17
CA PRO A 275 7.17 -22.21 -0.28
C PRO A 275 8.26 -22.71 0.69
N GLN A 276 9.17 -21.83 1.13
CA GLN A 276 10.21 -22.14 2.12
C GLN A 276 9.65 -22.58 3.49
N TYR A 277 8.38 -22.30 3.80
CA TYR A 277 7.74 -22.74 5.04
C TYR A 277 6.90 -24.02 4.87
N GLY A 278 7.01 -24.73 3.74
CA GLY A 278 6.23 -25.95 3.45
C GLY A 278 6.29 -27.02 4.56
N ASP A 279 7.45 -27.16 5.20
CA ASP A 279 7.68 -28.10 6.30
C ASP A 279 6.91 -27.78 7.59
N PHE A 280 6.55 -26.51 7.79
CA PHE A 280 5.80 -26.02 8.94
C PHE A 280 5.00 -24.75 8.55
N PRO A 281 3.81 -24.91 7.95
CA PRO A 281 3.08 -23.82 7.31
C PRO A 281 2.16 -23.06 8.27
N PHE A 282 2.61 -22.75 9.48
CA PHE A 282 1.81 -22.07 10.51
C PHE A 282 2.46 -20.77 10.98
N ASP A 283 1.64 -19.76 11.29
CA ASP A 283 2.01 -18.46 11.84
C ASP A 283 1.04 -18.03 12.95
N GLY A 284 1.59 -17.59 14.09
CA GLY A 284 0.86 -17.16 15.29
C GLY A 284 0.64 -15.66 15.40
#